data_AF-A0A847L358-F1
#
_entry.id   AF-A0A847L358-F1
#
_cell.length_a   1.000
_cell.length_b   1.000
_cell.length_c   1.000
_cell.angle_alpha   90.00
_cell.angle_beta   90.00
_cell.angle_gamma   90.00
#
_symmetry.space_group_name_H-M   'P 1'
#
loop_
_entity.id
_entity.type
_entity.pdbx_description
1 polymer ?
#
loop_
_entity_poly.entity_id
_entity_poly.type
_entity_poly.pdbx_seq_one_letter_code
_entity_poly.pdbx_strand_id
1 'polypeptide(L)'
;TIKEITYEDKNVKYIDINKLSKYKYLNINCKDKKPLSSYYMLFLYLDLFGDNQTYKQMQIIREVERTVRNPVAHEIKAVSEKTIKSLSGYYVEDVINAFKDVLLNNFHKINKNHLMFYKNINKLIKDAIVQMKS
;
A
#
# COMPACT_ATOMS: atom_id res chain seq x y z
N THR A 1 7.49 -31.04 -9.33
CA THR A 1 6.54 -30.45 -8.35
C THR A 1 7.36 -29.70 -7.33
N ILE A 2 7.46 -28.37 -7.46
CA ILE A 2 8.18 -27.55 -6.49
C ILE A 2 7.34 -27.56 -5.22
N LYS A 3 7.84 -28.26 -4.19
CA LYS A 3 7.26 -28.24 -2.85
C LYS A 3 7.39 -26.81 -2.33
N GLU A 4 6.29 -26.26 -1.80
CA GLU A 4 6.20 -24.92 -1.24
C GLU A 4 7.44 -24.58 -0.42
N ILE A 5 8.09 -23.47 -0.75
CA ILE A 5 9.09 -22.88 0.12
C ILE A 5 8.30 -22.21 1.26
N THR A 6 8.02 -22.96 2.32
CA THR A 6 7.42 -22.42 3.54
C THR A 6 8.50 -21.62 4.26
N TYR A 7 8.51 -20.30 4.04
CA TYR A 7 9.27 -19.38 4.88
C TYR A 7 8.56 -19.30 6.24
N GLU A 8 9.04 -20.06 7.24
CA GLU A 8 8.71 -19.77 8.64
C GLU A 8 9.44 -18.49 9.07
N ASP A 9 8.83 -17.35 8.82
CA ASP A 9 9.31 -16.07 9.29
C ASP A 9 9.03 -15.95 10.80
N LYS A 10 10.06 -16.16 11.62
CA LYS A 10 9.99 -16.13 13.09
C LYS A 10 9.59 -14.76 13.66
N ASN A 11 9.41 -13.73 12.82
CA ASN A 11 9.02 -12.37 13.21
C ASN A 11 7.55 -12.01 12.90
N VAL A 12 6.70 -12.96 12.51
CA VAL A 12 5.29 -12.69 12.22
C VAL A 12 4.56 -12.23 13.48
N LYS A 13 4.15 -10.96 13.50
CA LYS A 13 3.27 -10.42 14.55
C LYS A 13 1.84 -10.89 14.30
N TYR A 14 1.22 -11.46 15.33
CA TYR A 14 -0.17 -11.88 15.31
C TYR A 14 -1.05 -10.86 16.00
N ILE A 15 -2.32 -10.80 15.59
CA ILE A 15 -3.34 -10.01 16.26
C ILE A 15 -3.66 -10.64 17.61
N ASP A 16 -3.63 -9.83 18.66
CA ASP A 16 -4.07 -10.20 20.00
C ASP A 16 -5.60 -10.11 20.09
N ILE A 17 -6.28 -11.22 19.80
CA ILE A 17 -7.74 -11.30 19.72
C ILE A 17 -8.44 -10.87 21.01
N ASN A 18 -7.79 -11.08 22.17
CA ASN A 18 -8.34 -10.75 23.48
C ASN A 18 -8.43 -9.23 23.70
N LYS A 19 -7.70 -8.45 22.90
CA LYS A 19 -7.70 -6.99 22.96
C LYS A 19 -8.56 -6.34 21.88
N LEU A 20 -9.31 -7.12 21.11
CA LEU A 20 -10.14 -6.61 20.02
C LEU A 20 -11.46 -5.99 20.47
N SER A 21 -11.97 -6.33 21.65
CA SER A 21 -13.27 -5.85 22.14
C SER A 21 -13.44 -4.33 22.13
N LYS A 22 -12.34 -3.58 22.22
CA LYS A 22 -12.31 -2.11 22.15
C LYS A 22 -12.31 -1.52 20.72
N TYR A 23 -12.17 -2.36 19.70
CA TYR A 23 -12.04 -1.98 18.29
C TYR A 23 -13.24 -2.53 17.50
N LYS A 24 -14.26 -1.71 17.29
CA LYS A 24 -15.54 -2.13 16.69
C LYS A 24 -15.35 -2.81 15.35
N TYR A 25 -14.66 -2.16 14.40
CA TYR A 25 -14.53 -2.66 13.03
C TYR A 25 -13.56 -3.83 12.95
N LEU A 26 -12.41 -3.76 13.63
CA LEU A 26 -11.44 -4.83 13.65
C LEU A 26 -11.98 -6.10 14.31
N ASN A 27 -12.74 -5.98 15.41
CA ASN A 27 -13.34 -7.13 16.11
C ASN A 27 -14.33 -7.89 15.24
N ILE A 28 -15.16 -7.19 14.47
CA ILE A 28 -16.13 -7.83 13.57
C ILE A 28 -15.43 -8.59 12.43
N ASN A 29 -14.27 -8.10 11.98
CA ASN A 29 -13.54 -8.61 10.82
C ASN A 29 -12.37 -9.55 11.16
N CYS A 30 -12.04 -9.75 12.44
CA CYS A 30 -10.96 -10.62 12.90
C CYS A 30 -11.46 -11.59 13.99
N LYS A 31 -11.84 -12.80 13.58
CA LYS A 31 -12.43 -13.83 14.46
C LYS A 31 -11.44 -14.87 14.96
N ASP A 32 -10.30 -15.00 14.30
CA ASP A 32 -9.27 -15.99 14.60
C ASP A 32 -7.90 -15.35 14.79
N LYS A 33 -6.99 -16.04 15.47
CA LYS A 33 -5.58 -15.65 15.55
C LYS A 33 -4.97 -15.71 14.14
N LYS A 34 -4.81 -14.54 13.51
CA LYS A 34 -4.24 -14.39 12.17
C LYS A 34 -2.99 -13.49 12.21
N PRO A 35 -2.03 -13.71 11.29
CA PRO A 35 -0.96 -12.75 11.05
C PRO A 35 -1.51 -11.35 10.81
N LEU A 36 -0.84 -10.34 11.35
CA LEU A 36 -1.16 -8.95 11.06
C LEU A 36 -0.90 -8.67 9.57
N SER A 37 -1.92 -8.20 8.87
CA SER A 37 -1.89 -7.94 7.43
C SER A 37 -2.41 -6.54 7.12
N SER A 38 -2.18 -6.07 5.89
CA SER A 38 -2.71 -4.79 5.39
C SER A 38 -4.23 -4.67 5.53
N TYR A 39 -4.96 -5.79 5.42
CA TYR A 39 -6.40 -5.85 5.64
C TYR A 39 -6.80 -5.49 7.07
N TYR A 40 -6.13 -6.08 8.06
CA TYR A 40 -6.41 -5.79 9.45
C TYR A 40 -5.93 -4.40 9.87
N MET A 41 -4.81 -3.93 9.30
CA MET A 41 -4.33 -2.56 9.50
C MET A 41 -5.34 -1.51 9.02
N LEU A 42 -6.10 -1.80 7.95
CA LEU A 42 -7.15 -0.89 7.45
C LEU A 42 -8.27 -0.71 8.47
N PHE A 43 -8.78 -1.79 9.08
CA PHE A 43 -9.83 -1.68 10.10
C PHE A 43 -9.30 -1.09 11.41
N LEU A 44 -8.07 -1.42 11.79
CA LEU A 44 -7.44 -0.78 12.95
C LEU A 44 -7.32 0.73 12.73
N TYR A 45 -6.96 1.17 11.52
CA TYR A 45 -6.93 2.59 11.18
C TYR A 45 -8.33 3.21 11.31
N LEU A 46 -9.37 2.55 10.79
CA LEU A 46 -10.75 3.00 10.90
C LEU A 46 -11.21 3.15 12.35
N ASP A 47 -10.89 2.18 13.21
CA ASP A 47 -11.25 2.24 14.62
C ASP A 47 -10.53 3.37 15.37
N LEU A 48 -9.28 3.68 15.01
CA LEU A 48 -8.46 4.67 15.70
C LEU A 48 -8.68 6.11 15.19
N PHE A 49 -8.95 6.27 13.90
CA PHE A 49 -8.93 7.58 13.24
C PHE A 49 -10.22 7.90 12.46
N GLY A 50 -11.16 6.97 12.40
CA GLY A 50 -12.45 7.14 11.73
C GLY A 50 -12.38 7.12 10.21
N ASP A 51 -13.54 7.29 9.58
CA ASP A 51 -13.70 7.40 8.13
C ASP A 51 -13.29 8.81 7.68
N ASN A 52 -12.02 8.94 7.33
CA ASN A 52 -11.41 10.18 6.88
C ASN A 52 -10.76 10.01 5.49
N GLN A 53 -10.19 11.09 4.96
CA GLN A 53 -9.58 11.05 3.63
C GLN A 53 -8.44 10.02 3.53
N THR A 54 -7.59 9.90 4.54
CA THR A 54 -6.53 8.87 4.57
C THR A 54 -7.12 7.46 4.54
N TYR A 55 -8.18 7.20 5.30
CA TYR A 55 -8.87 5.90 5.28
C TYR A 55 -9.36 5.56 3.87
N LYS A 56 -9.99 6.53 3.18
CA LYS A 56 -10.45 6.36 1.78
C LYS A 56 -9.29 6.06 0.82
N GLN A 57 -8.14 6.72 0.98
CA GLN A 57 -6.94 6.41 0.19
C GLN A 57 -6.39 5.01 0.50
N MET A 58 -6.39 4.60 1.77
CA MET A 58 -6.01 3.23 2.17
C MET A 58 -6.95 2.17 1.61
N GLN A 59 -8.25 2.46 1.44
CA GLN A 59 -9.21 1.54 0.80
C GLN A 59 -8.87 1.30 -0.67
N ILE A 60 -8.48 2.34 -1.43
CA ILE A 60 -8.04 2.21 -2.82
C ILE A 60 -6.84 1.26 -2.91
N ILE A 61 -5.82 1.51 -2.07
CA ILE A 61 -4.61 0.67 -2.00
C ILE A 61 -4.98 -0.78 -1.66
N ARG A 62 -5.88 -0.98 -0.68
CA ARG A 62 -6.31 -2.30 -0.23
C ARG A 62 -7.05 -3.07 -1.32
N GLU A 63 -7.87 -2.39 -2.11
CA GLU A 63 -8.66 -3.04 -3.16
C GLU A 63 -7.76 -3.55 -4.29
N VAL A 64 -6.78 -2.74 -4.71
CA VAL A 64 -5.75 -3.17 -5.68
C VAL A 64 -4.87 -4.27 -5.11
N GLU A 65 -4.53 -4.20 -3.83
CA GLU A 65 -3.78 -5.27 -3.16
C GLU A 65 -4.54 -6.60 -3.23
N ARG A 66 -5.84 -6.59 -2.93
CA ARG A 66 -6.72 -7.77 -2.95
C ARG A 66 -6.85 -8.39 -4.33
N THR A 67 -7.14 -7.54 -5.31
CA THR A 67 -7.66 -7.95 -6.63
C THR A 67 -6.56 -8.13 -7.66
N VAL A 68 -5.44 -7.42 -7.50
CA VAL A 68 -4.32 -7.44 -8.44
C VAL A 68 -3.06 -7.99 -7.80
N ARG A 69 -2.54 -7.33 -6.74
CA ARG A 69 -1.22 -7.69 -6.18
C ARG A 69 -1.21 -9.11 -5.65
N ASN A 70 -2.20 -9.50 -4.84
CA ASN A 70 -2.21 -10.80 -4.21
C ASN A 70 -2.24 -11.95 -5.24
N PRO A 71 -3.15 -11.95 -6.24
CA PRO A 71 -3.08 -12.94 -7.31
C PRO A 71 -1.77 -12.92 -8.11
N VAL A 72 -1.26 -11.75 -8.48
CA VAL A 72 -0.03 -11.62 -9.29
C VAL A 72 1.22 -12.08 -8.53
N ALA A 73 1.24 -11.93 -7.20
CA ALA A 73 2.36 -12.37 -6.38
C ALA A 73 2.39 -13.90 -6.17
N HIS A 74 1.24 -14.58 -6.33
CA HIS A 74 1.12 -16.02 -6.12
C HIS A 74 0.97 -16.83 -7.41
N GLU A 75 0.59 -16.17 -8.52
CA GLU A 75 0.31 -16.79 -9.80
C GLU A 75 1.05 -16.06 -10.93
N ILE A 76 1.44 -16.78 -11.99
CA ILE A 76 2.01 -16.17 -13.19
C ILE A 76 0.85 -15.52 -13.97
N LYS A 77 0.62 -14.23 -13.74
CA LYS A 77 -0.41 -13.42 -14.39
C LYS A 77 0.20 -12.22 -15.11
N ALA A 78 -0.22 -11.99 -16.35
CA ALA A 78 0.14 -10.77 -17.08
C ALA A 78 -0.60 -9.55 -16.47
N VAL A 79 0.14 -8.49 -16.19
CA VAL A 79 -0.39 -7.25 -15.62
C VAL A 79 -0.23 -6.12 -16.63
N SER A 80 -1.33 -5.40 -16.86
CA SER A 80 -1.38 -4.18 -17.68
C SER A 80 -2.28 -3.15 -16.99
N GLU A 81 -2.21 -1.89 -17.41
CA GLU A 81 -3.12 -0.85 -16.91
C GLU A 81 -4.59 -1.23 -17.13
N LYS A 82 -4.92 -1.81 -18.29
CA LYS A 82 -6.26 -2.30 -18.59
C LYS A 82 -6.68 -3.40 -17.63
N THR A 83 -5.79 -4.34 -17.32
CA THR A 83 -6.06 -5.43 -16.37
C THR A 83 -6.26 -4.87 -14.96
N ILE A 84 -5.46 -3.90 -14.52
CA ILE A 84 -5.59 -3.25 -13.21
C ILE A 84 -6.95 -2.55 -13.09
N LYS A 85 -7.32 -1.74 -14.09
CA LYS A 85 -8.61 -1.05 -14.11
C LYS A 85 -9.78 -2.01 -14.12
N SER A 86 -9.69 -3.09 -14.90
CA SER A 86 -10.75 -4.09 -14.99
C SER A 86 -10.95 -4.87 -13.69
N LEU A 87 -9.89 -5.16 -12.94
CA LEU A 87 -9.97 -5.98 -11.73
C LEU A 87 -10.31 -5.16 -10.47
N SER A 88 -9.78 -3.95 -10.38
CA SER A 88 -9.87 -3.12 -9.17
C SER A 88 -10.82 -1.93 -9.28
N GLY A 89 -11.21 -1.55 -10.51
CA GLY A 89 -11.95 -0.31 -10.75
C GLY A 89 -11.09 0.96 -10.72
N TYR A 90 -9.78 0.87 -10.46
CA TYR A 90 -8.86 2.01 -10.35
C TYR A 90 -7.83 2.06 -11.48
N TYR A 91 -7.48 3.26 -11.92
CA TYR A 91 -6.31 3.47 -12.77
C TYR A 91 -5.03 3.43 -11.94
N VAL A 92 -3.90 3.14 -12.59
CA VAL A 92 -2.58 3.14 -11.92
C VAL A 92 -2.30 4.48 -11.23
N GLU A 93 -2.69 5.59 -11.87
CA GLU A 93 -2.55 6.93 -11.31
C GLU A 93 -3.33 7.13 -10.01
N ASP A 94 -4.56 6.60 -9.91
CA ASP A 94 -5.38 6.67 -8.69
C ASP A 94 -4.65 6.02 -7.51
N VAL A 95 -4.04 4.85 -7.76
CA VAL A 95 -3.30 4.09 -6.75
C VAL A 95 -2.03 4.82 -6.33
N ILE A 96 -1.28 5.35 -7.29
CA ILE A 96 -0.08 6.12 -7.02
C ILE A 96 -0.43 7.35 -6.19
N ASN A 97 -1.49 8.07 -6.53
CA ASN A 97 -1.93 9.25 -5.79
C ASN A 97 -2.41 8.89 -4.38
N ALA A 98 -3.12 7.77 -4.21
CA ALA A 98 -3.49 7.26 -2.89
C ALA A 98 -2.26 6.99 -2.01
N PHE A 99 -1.20 6.37 -2.55
CA PHE A 99 0.05 6.19 -1.81
C PHE A 99 0.70 7.52 -1.43
N LYS A 100 0.76 8.48 -2.36
CA LYS A 100 1.33 9.82 -2.09
C LYS A 100 0.57 10.52 -0.97
N ASP A 101 -0.77 10.49 -1.01
CA ASP A 101 -1.61 11.14 -0.01
C ASP A 101 -1.43 10.50 1.37
N VAL A 102 -1.42 9.16 1.45
CA VAL A 102 -1.15 8.46 2.71
C VAL A 102 0.23 8.84 3.25
N LEU A 103 1.26 8.90 2.42
CA LEU A 103 2.62 9.27 2.84
C LEU A 103 2.68 10.72 3.34
N LEU A 104 2.16 11.67 2.56
CA LEU A 104 2.22 13.10 2.87
C LEU A 104 1.40 13.46 4.11
N ASN A 105 0.24 12.83 4.31
CA ASN A 105 -0.66 13.17 5.41
C ASN A 105 -0.23 12.55 6.75
N ASN A 106 0.58 11.50 6.75
CA ASN A 106 0.91 10.75 7.97
C ASN A 106 2.40 10.79 8.34
N PHE A 107 3.29 11.18 7.43
CA PHE A 107 4.74 11.21 7.67
C PHE A 107 5.30 12.61 7.49
N HIS A 108 5.47 13.35 8.59
CA HIS A 108 6.03 14.71 8.60
C HIS A 108 7.44 14.83 8.00
N LYS A 109 8.20 13.73 7.93
CA LYS A 109 9.54 13.69 7.31
C LYS A 109 9.49 13.59 5.78
N ILE A 110 8.36 13.17 5.22
CA ILE A 110 8.16 13.02 3.77
C ILE A 110 7.40 14.25 3.27
N ASN A 111 7.86 14.82 2.16
CA ASN A 111 7.22 15.97 1.53
C ASN A 111 7.19 15.78 0.01
N LYS A 112 6.54 16.70 -0.71
CA LYS A 112 6.36 16.63 -2.16
C LYS A 112 7.70 16.52 -2.93
N ASN A 113 8.77 17.14 -2.43
CA ASN A 113 10.08 17.07 -3.10
C ASN A 113 10.67 15.67 -3.07
N HIS A 114 10.46 14.92 -1.99
CA HIS A 114 10.87 13.51 -1.92
C HIS A 114 10.16 12.66 -2.99
N LEU A 115 8.88 12.93 -3.24
CA LEU A 115 8.10 12.23 -4.26
C LEU A 115 8.48 12.64 -5.69
N MET A 116 9.21 13.74 -5.85
CA MET A 116 9.72 14.25 -7.12
C MET A 116 11.22 13.95 -7.33
N PHE A 117 11.84 13.13 -6.49
CA PHE A 117 13.28 12.88 -6.48
C PHE A 117 13.88 12.68 -7.88
N TYR A 118 13.37 11.71 -8.66
CA TYR A 118 13.90 11.44 -10.01
C TYR A 118 13.74 12.62 -10.97
N LYS A 119 12.63 13.36 -10.90
CA LYS A 119 12.45 14.57 -11.73
C LYS A 119 13.46 15.65 -11.36
N ASN A 120 13.71 15.83 -10.07
CA ASN A 120 14.65 16.83 -9.56
C ASN A 120 16.10 16.49 -9.95
N ILE A 121 16.52 15.24 -9.76
CA ILE A 121 17.85 14.77 -10.18
C ILE A 121 18.01 14.87 -11.70
N ASN A 122 17.01 14.46 -12.48
CA ASN A 122 17.07 14.57 -13.93
C ASN A 122 17.21 16.01 -14.42
N LYS A 123 16.58 16.97 -13.72
CA LYS A 123 16.76 18.39 -14.01
C LYS A 123 18.21 18.82 -13.73
N LEU A 124 18.76 18.48 -12.57
CA LEU A 124 20.14 18.82 -12.21
C LEU A 124 21.17 18.25 -13.21
N ILE A 125 20.98 17.01 -13.64
CA ILE A 125 21.85 16.38 -14.65
C ILE A 125 21.77 17.13 -15.98
N LYS A 126 20.56 17.46 -16.44
CA LYS A 126 20.36 18.21 -17.70
C LYS A 126 21.00 19.59 -17.64
N ASP A 127 20.80 20.30 -16.53
CA ASP A 127 21.36 21.65 -16.33
C ASP A 127 22.90 21.61 -16.35
N ALA A 128 23.51 20.61 -15.70
CA ALA A 128 24.97 20.41 -15.72
C ALA A 128 25.50 20.10 -17.13
N ILE A 129 24.79 19.28 -17.91
CA ILE A 129 25.18 18.97 -19.30
C ILE A 129 25.13 20.22 -20.18
N VAL A 130 24.15 21.11 -19.98
CA VAL A 130 24.04 22.37 -20.74
C VAL A 130 25.22 23.30 -20.41
N GLN A 131 25.55 23.44 -19.12
CA GLN A 131 26.68 24.27 -18.68
C GLN A 131 28.04 23.79 -19.18
N MET A 132 28.24 22.48 -19.38
CA MET A 132 29.48 21.94 -19.94
C MET A 132 29.64 22.20 -21.45
N LYS A 133 28.55 22.52 -22.14
CA LYS A 133 28.53 22.77 -23.60
C LYS A 133 28.58 24.25 -23.96
N SER A 134 28.38 25.15 -22.99
CA SER A 134 28.51 26.60 -23.10
C SER A 134 29.90 27.05 -22.70
#